data_AF-A0A951VMW8-F1
#
_entry.id   AF-A0A951VMW8-F1
#
_cell.length_a   1.000
_cell.length_b   1.000
_cell.length_c   1.000
_cell.angle_alpha   90.00
_cell.angle_beta   90.00
_cell.angle_gamma   90.00
#
_symmetry.space_group_name_H-M   'P 1'
#
loop_
_entity.id
_entity.type
_entity.pdbx_description
1 polymer ?
#
loop_
_entity_poly.entity_id
_entity_poly.type
_entity_poly.pdbx_seq_one_letter_code
_entity_poly.pdbx_strand_id
1 'polypeptide(L)'
;MNTKKINPLILLSTLVVILIVSSFIVKKNTEIKDSYVGQWSNASATLKVRTKNGFMDYTFTPITIPIQINIQKQGIAFCKIGDIELKNLKVQLNPGNTENKGIIYTIDCGMIGKLTSNDPLVNKKIEFWIKPIKQANTLQIEVRQMHFMDPFPMGEINLMKH
;
A
#
# COMPACT_ATOMS: atom_id res chain seq x y z
N MET A 1 -12.01 61.22 -17.45
CA MET A 1 -11.98 59.83 -16.96
C MET A 1 -10.67 59.61 -16.22
N ASN A 2 -10.72 59.45 -14.90
CA ASN A 2 -9.54 59.41 -14.03
C ASN A 2 -9.23 57.93 -13.71
N THR A 3 -8.27 57.34 -14.42
CA THR A 3 -7.85 55.95 -14.19
C THR A 3 -6.87 55.91 -13.03
N LYS A 4 -7.34 55.47 -11.86
CA LYS A 4 -6.47 55.19 -10.70
C LYS A 4 -5.47 54.10 -11.11
N LYS A 5 -4.20 54.48 -11.28
CA LYS A 5 -3.09 53.55 -11.48
C LYS A 5 -2.89 52.74 -10.19
N ILE A 6 -3.17 51.45 -10.25
CA ILE A 6 -2.88 50.51 -9.17
C ILE A 6 -1.35 50.35 -9.12
N ASN A 7 -0.78 50.53 -7.94
CA ASN A 7 0.67 50.51 -7.74
C ASN A 7 1.17 49.05 -7.86
N PRO A 8 2.07 48.72 -8.82
CA PRO A 8 2.45 47.33 -9.12
C PRO A 8 3.13 46.61 -7.95
N LEU A 9 3.66 47.34 -6.97
CA LEU A 9 4.26 46.78 -5.75
C LEU A 9 3.23 46.09 -4.84
N ILE A 10 1.98 46.55 -4.84
CA ILE A 10 0.90 45.97 -4.02
C ILE A 10 0.44 44.63 -4.61
N LEU A 11 0.48 44.48 -5.94
CA LEU A 11 0.12 43.24 -6.65
C LEU A 11 1.14 42.10 -6.44
N LEU A 12 2.43 42.41 -6.30
CA LEU A 12 3.45 41.39 -6.03
C LEU A 12 3.35 40.81 -4.61
N SER A 13 2.99 41.65 -3.63
CA SER A 13 2.95 41.24 -2.22
C SER A 13 1.82 40.26 -1.89
N THR A 14 0.65 40.40 -2.54
CA THR A 14 -0.50 39.50 -2.34
C THR A 14 -0.34 38.16 -3.04
N LEU A 15 0.35 38.10 -4.19
CA LEU A 15 0.60 36.85 -4.91
C LEU A 15 1.58 35.92 -4.16
N VAL A 16 2.59 36.50 -3.51
CA VAL A 16 3.56 35.74 -2.70
C VAL A 16 2.91 35.14 -1.46
N VAL A 17 1.96 35.84 -0.83
CA VAL A 17 1.21 35.30 0.33
C VAL A 17 0.31 34.12 -0.09
N ILE A 18 -0.32 34.15 -1.27
CA ILE A 18 -1.14 33.03 -1.77
C ILE A 18 -0.29 31.79 -2.11
N LEU A 19 0.93 31.98 -2.62
CA LEU A 19 1.86 30.87 -2.91
C LEU A 19 2.47 30.25 -1.65
N ILE A 20 2.69 31.03 -0.59
CA ILE A 20 3.21 30.51 0.69
C ILE A 20 2.10 29.79 1.48
N VAL A 21 0.84 30.22 1.38
CA VAL A 21 -0.28 29.54 2.05
C VAL A 21 -0.68 28.24 1.31
N SER A 22 -0.49 28.15 -0.01
CA SER A 22 -0.80 26.92 -0.76
C SER A 22 0.25 25.80 -0.65
N SER A 23 1.46 26.11 -0.17
CA SER A 23 2.53 25.12 0.06
C SER A 23 2.46 24.44 1.44
N PHE A 24 1.56 24.89 2.31
CA PHE A 24 1.22 24.23 3.58
C PHE A 24 -0.06 23.40 3.50
N ILE A 25 -0.32 22.74 2.35
CA ILE A 25 -1.08 21.48 2.39
C ILE A 25 -0.15 20.46 3.06
N VAL A 26 -0.08 20.53 4.38
CA VAL A 26 0.46 19.49 5.24
C VAL A 26 -0.31 18.24 4.87
N LYS A 27 0.28 17.38 4.04
CA LYS A 27 -0.16 16.00 3.87
C LYS A 27 -0.21 15.43 5.28
N LYS A 28 -1.40 15.37 5.85
CA LYS A 28 -1.64 14.81 7.18
C LYS A 28 -1.23 13.35 7.08
N ASN A 29 0.00 13.04 7.46
CA ASN A 29 0.45 11.67 7.56
C ASN A 29 -0.47 11.01 8.58
N THR A 30 -1.21 10.00 8.14
CA THR A 30 -2.02 9.19 9.05
C THR A 30 -1.04 8.48 9.96
N GLU A 31 -0.98 8.92 11.23
CA GLU A 31 -0.17 8.25 12.22
C GLU A 31 -0.69 6.82 12.38
N ILE A 32 0.22 5.86 12.25
CA ILE A 32 -0.11 4.44 12.36
C ILE A 32 -0.16 4.06 13.83
N LYS A 33 -1.16 3.27 14.23
CA LYS A 33 -1.25 2.72 15.58
C LYS A 33 0.05 1.98 15.92
N ASP A 34 0.63 2.29 17.08
CA ASP A 34 1.94 1.76 17.49
C ASP A 34 2.01 0.22 17.48
N SER A 35 0.89 -0.47 17.68
CA SER A 35 0.82 -1.93 17.62
C SER A 35 1.19 -2.50 16.24
N TYR A 36 0.98 -1.75 15.16
CA TYR A 36 1.31 -2.16 13.78
C TYR A 36 2.73 -1.75 13.36
N VAL A 37 3.35 -0.81 14.08
CA VAL A 37 4.70 -0.33 13.79
C VAL A 37 5.72 -1.42 14.14
N GLY A 38 6.70 -1.59 13.26
CA GLY A 38 7.78 -2.56 13.40
C GLY A 38 7.98 -3.44 12.18
N GLN A 39 8.88 -4.41 12.32
CA GLN A 39 9.20 -5.40 11.29
C GLN A 39 8.39 -6.67 11.51
N TRP A 40 7.72 -7.11 10.45
CA TRP A 40 6.87 -8.29 10.40
C TRP A 40 7.36 -9.20 9.29
N SER A 41 7.51 -10.50 9.54
CA SER A 41 7.92 -11.41 8.48
C SER A 41 7.34 -12.81 8.59
N ASN A 42 7.33 -13.51 7.46
CA ASN A 42 7.11 -14.94 7.37
C ASN A 42 8.06 -15.47 6.29
N ALA A 43 8.94 -16.40 6.68
CA ALA A 43 9.95 -16.96 5.78
C ALA A 43 9.36 -17.90 4.71
N SER A 44 8.13 -18.39 4.89
CA SER A 44 7.52 -19.45 4.10
C SER A 44 6.01 -19.25 3.97
N ALA A 45 5.61 -18.16 3.31
CA ALA A 45 4.21 -17.84 3.10
C ALA A 45 3.68 -18.55 1.84
N THR A 46 2.51 -19.19 1.96
CA THR A 46 1.86 -19.86 0.82
C THR A 46 0.91 -18.90 0.11
N LEU A 47 1.16 -18.65 -1.18
CA LEU A 47 0.31 -17.84 -2.06
C LEU A 47 -0.19 -18.65 -3.25
N LYS A 48 -1.42 -18.39 -3.70
CA LYS A 48 -1.94 -18.89 -4.97
C LYS A 48 -1.63 -17.89 -6.07
N VAL A 49 -0.82 -18.30 -7.04
CA VAL A 49 -0.46 -17.48 -8.20
C VAL A 49 -1.09 -18.08 -9.45
N ARG A 50 -1.63 -17.24 -10.32
CA ARG A 50 -2.16 -17.67 -11.62
C ARG A 50 -1.04 -18.30 -12.44
N THR A 51 -1.27 -19.45 -13.07
CA THR A 51 -0.30 -20.15 -13.94
C THR A 51 -0.76 -20.31 -15.38
N LYS A 52 -2.02 -19.98 -15.69
CA LYS A 52 -2.54 -19.84 -17.05
C LYS A 52 -3.38 -18.57 -17.20
N ASN A 53 -3.28 -17.93 -18.36
CA ASN A 53 -4.10 -16.78 -18.72
C ASN A 53 -5.04 -17.18 -19.87
N GLY A 54 -6.30 -17.46 -19.56
CA GLY A 54 -7.34 -17.76 -20.53
C GLY A 54 -8.68 -17.20 -20.05
N PHE A 55 -9.52 -16.75 -20.99
CA PHE A 55 -10.88 -16.34 -20.67
C PHE A 55 -11.65 -17.58 -20.17
N MET A 56 -11.97 -17.60 -18.88
CA MET A 56 -12.59 -18.72 -18.14
C MET A 56 -11.73 -19.97 -17.87
N ASP A 57 -10.43 -19.97 -18.20
CA ASP A 57 -9.50 -21.08 -17.88
C ASP A 57 -8.35 -20.60 -16.98
N TYR A 58 -8.71 -20.21 -15.75
CA TYR A 58 -7.73 -19.81 -14.74
C TYR A 58 -7.26 -21.04 -13.96
N THR A 59 -5.97 -21.35 -14.09
CA THR A 59 -5.29 -22.26 -13.17
C THR A 59 -4.49 -21.45 -12.16
N PHE A 60 -4.58 -21.83 -10.88
CA PHE A 60 -3.76 -21.29 -9.82
C PHE A 60 -2.87 -22.37 -9.24
N THR A 61 -1.63 -22.03 -8.95
CA THR A 61 -0.66 -22.93 -8.33
C THR A 61 -0.21 -22.33 -7.00
N PRO A 62 -0.17 -23.12 -5.92
CA PRO A 62 0.42 -22.66 -4.67
C PRO A 62 1.92 -22.48 -4.88
N ILE A 63 2.45 -21.38 -4.37
CA ILE A 63 3.87 -21.10 -4.27
C ILE A 63 4.18 -20.80 -2.82
N THR A 64 5.42 -21.06 -2.43
CA THR A 64 5.94 -20.69 -1.11
C THR A 64 6.99 -19.61 -1.30
N ILE A 65 6.84 -18.50 -0.60
CA ILE A 65 7.68 -17.32 -0.79
C ILE A 65 7.84 -16.56 0.54
N PRO A 66 9.03 -16.03 0.87
CA PRO A 66 9.17 -15.18 2.04
C PRO A 66 8.49 -13.83 1.83
N ILE A 67 7.88 -13.30 2.88
CA ILE A 67 7.26 -11.98 2.89
C ILE A 67 7.72 -11.21 4.13
N GLN A 68 8.08 -9.95 3.93
CA GLN A 68 8.44 -9.03 5.01
C GLN A 68 7.75 -7.69 4.80
N ILE A 69 7.28 -7.09 5.89
CA ILE A 69 6.73 -5.73 5.93
C ILE A 69 7.37 -5.01 7.12
N ASN A 70 7.98 -3.86 6.88
CA ASN A 70 8.42 -2.94 7.92
C ASN A 70 7.55 -1.68 7.86
N ILE A 71 6.73 -1.45 8.89
CA ILE A 71 5.80 -0.32 8.98
C ILE A 71 6.40 0.72 9.91
N GLN A 72 6.57 1.93 9.41
CA GLN A 72 7.01 3.10 10.16
C GLN A 72 5.83 3.91 10.70
N LYS A 73 6.05 4.59 11.82
CA LYS A 73 5.03 5.40 12.52
C LYS A 73 4.41 6.48 11.64
N GLN A 74 5.17 7.03 10.69
CA GLN A 74 4.74 8.07 9.77
C GLN A 74 3.86 7.56 8.61
N GLY A 75 3.49 6.28 8.59
CA GLY A 75 2.66 5.70 7.53
C GLY A 75 3.44 5.34 6.27
N ILE A 76 4.74 5.09 6.42
CA ILE A 76 5.61 4.59 5.35
C ILE A 76 5.92 3.11 5.61
N ALA A 77 5.94 2.31 4.56
CA ALA A 77 6.28 0.89 4.62
C ALA A 77 7.38 0.51 3.63
N PHE A 78 8.14 -0.51 4.02
CA PHE A 78 9.09 -1.24 3.19
C PHE A 78 8.62 -2.68 3.13
N CYS A 79 8.48 -3.21 1.93
CA CYS A 79 7.96 -4.56 1.71
C CYS A 79 8.96 -5.39 0.92
N LYS A 80 9.02 -6.68 1.21
CA LYS A 80 9.74 -7.67 0.42
C LYS A 80 8.82 -8.86 0.14
N ILE A 81 8.76 -9.29 -1.12
CA ILE A 81 8.00 -10.45 -1.57
C ILE A 81 8.95 -11.31 -2.42
N GLY A 82 9.46 -12.40 -1.84
CA GLY A 82 10.57 -13.14 -2.44
C GLY A 82 11.79 -12.23 -2.61
N ASP A 83 12.26 -12.10 -3.85
CA ASP A 83 13.41 -11.26 -4.19
C ASP A 83 13.04 -9.82 -4.55
N ILE A 84 11.74 -9.50 -4.59
CA ILE A 84 11.26 -8.16 -4.95
C ILE A 84 11.25 -7.26 -3.71
N GLU A 85 11.99 -6.16 -3.76
CA GLU A 85 12.03 -5.14 -2.70
C GLU A 85 11.30 -3.87 -3.13
N LEU A 86 10.42 -3.37 -2.25
CA LEU A 86 9.60 -2.21 -2.46
C LEU A 86 9.77 -1.23 -1.30
N LYS A 87 10.04 0.04 -1.61
CA LYS A 87 10.40 1.06 -0.62
C LYS A 87 9.49 2.26 -0.74
N ASN A 88 9.37 3.03 0.35
CA ASN A 88 8.58 4.26 0.41
C ASN A 88 7.09 4.05 0.06
N LEU A 89 6.53 2.89 0.40
CA LEU A 89 5.13 2.59 0.18
C LEU A 89 4.27 3.32 1.23
N LYS A 90 3.08 3.79 0.84
CA LYS A 90 2.18 4.46 1.78
C LYS A 90 1.25 3.45 2.43
N VAL A 91 1.21 3.44 3.76
CA VAL A 91 0.17 2.74 4.53
C VAL A 91 -1.06 3.63 4.57
N GLN A 92 -2.18 3.11 4.10
CA GLN A 92 -3.45 3.84 4.04
C GLN A 92 -4.45 3.21 4.99
N LEU A 93 -5.16 4.05 5.74
CA LEU A 93 -6.32 3.58 6.50
C LEU A 93 -7.41 3.19 5.49
N ASN A 94 -7.96 1.99 5.64
CA ASN A 94 -9.09 1.55 4.84
C ASN A 94 -10.33 2.38 5.27
N PRO A 95 -10.94 3.20 4.39
CA PRO A 95 -12.03 4.09 4.77
C PRO A 95 -13.37 3.36 5.01
N GLY A 96 -13.43 2.05 4.72
CA GLY A 96 -14.60 1.24 5.05
C GLY A 96 -14.81 1.04 6.55
N ASN A 97 -15.95 0.50 6.96
CA ASN A 97 -16.19 0.09 8.35
C ASN A 97 -15.15 -0.98 8.75
N THR A 98 -14.07 -0.53 9.36
CA THR A 98 -12.88 -1.32 9.69
C THR A 98 -13.17 -2.45 10.69
N GLU A 99 -14.22 -2.29 11.50
CA GLU A 99 -14.68 -3.29 12.47
C GLU A 99 -15.46 -4.43 11.79
N ASN A 100 -16.28 -4.11 10.78
CA ASN A 100 -17.10 -5.12 10.09
C ASN A 100 -16.42 -5.73 8.85
N LYS A 101 -15.51 -5.01 8.19
CA LYS A 101 -14.85 -5.46 6.96
C LYS A 101 -13.54 -6.22 7.19
N GLY A 102 -13.06 -6.27 8.43
CA GLY A 102 -11.89 -7.07 8.82
C GLY A 102 -10.54 -6.57 8.28
N ILE A 103 -10.49 -5.39 7.65
CA ILE A 103 -9.27 -4.78 7.09
C ILE A 103 -9.13 -3.37 7.65
N ILE A 104 -8.04 -3.10 8.35
CA ILE A 104 -7.72 -1.80 8.95
C ILE A 104 -6.89 -0.93 8.00
N TYR A 105 -5.82 -1.50 7.44
CA TYR A 105 -4.89 -0.77 6.59
C TYR A 105 -4.68 -1.47 5.26
N THR A 106 -4.29 -0.72 4.25
CA THR A 106 -3.81 -1.25 2.98
C THR A 106 -2.44 -0.68 2.63
N ILE A 107 -1.65 -1.46 1.90
CA ILE A 107 -0.38 -1.04 1.30
C ILE A 107 -0.43 -1.38 -0.18
N ASP A 108 -0.48 -0.36 -1.03
CA ASP A 108 -0.36 -0.52 -2.48
C ASP A 108 1.11 -0.78 -2.83
N CYS A 109 1.40 -1.99 -3.30
CA CYS A 109 2.74 -2.41 -3.69
C CYS A 109 3.06 -2.03 -5.14
N GLY A 110 2.09 -1.45 -5.87
CA GLY A 110 2.23 -1.08 -7.27
C GLY A 110 2.28 -2.28 -8.20
N MET A 111 2.74 -2.02 -9.43
CA MET A 111 3.02 -3.06 -10.41
C MET A 111 4.34 -3.74 -10.07
N ILE A 112 4.29 -5.05 -9.84
CA ILE A 112 5.46 -5.90 -9.64
C ILE A 112 5.59 -6.90 -10.78
N GLY A 113 6.80 -7.43 -10.94
CA GLY A 113 7.10 -8.48 -11.91
C GLY A 113 6.53 -9.84 -11.52
N LYS A 114 7.05 -10.88 -12.16
CA LYS A 114 6.74 -12.27 -11.85
C LYS A 114 7.16 -12.64 -10.43
N LEU A 115 6.30 -13.37 -9.71
CA LEU A 115 6.67 -13.94 -8.40
C LEU A 115 7.43 -15.27 -8.52
N THR A 116 7.27 -15.97 -9.66
CA THR A 116 8.01 -17.19 -10.01
C THR A 116 8.30 -17.21 -11.51
N SER A 117 9.25 -18.06 -11.94
CA SER A 117 9.55 -18.23 -13.37
C SER A 117 8.33 -18.63 -14.21
N ASN A 118 7.42 -19.41 -13.62
CA ASN A 118 6.24 -19.98 -14.27
C ASN A 118 5.00 -19.05 -14.19
N ASP A 119 5.15 -17.87 -13.60
CA ASP A 119 4.12 -16.86 -13.59
C ASP A 119 3.89 -16.33 -15.02
N PRO A 120 2.69 -16.53 -15.61
CA PRO A 120 2.38 -16.08 -16.96
C PRO A 120 2.17 -14.57 -17.01
N LEU A 121 1.90 -13.94 -15.87
CA LEU A 121 1.71 -12.49 -15.78
C LEU A 121 3.05 -11.81 -15.57
N VAL A 122 3.55 -11.17 -16.64
CA VAL A 122 4.82 -10.44 -16.62
C VAL A 122 4.79 -9.28 -15.63
N ASN A 123 3.63 -8.61 -15.53
CA ASN A 123 3.38 -7.54 -14.58
C ASN A 123 2.03 -7.78 -13.90
N LYS A 124 1.95 -7.53 -12.59
CA LYS A 124 0.71 -7.56 -11.83
C LYS A 124 0.72 -6.53 -10.72
N LYS A 125 -0.44 -5.98 -10.41
CA LYS A 125 -0.58 -5.09 -9.27
C LYS A 125 -0.85 -5.91 -8.02
N ILE A 126 -0.09 -5.67 -6.95
CA ILE A 126 -0.28 -6.32 -5.64
C ILE A 126 -0.68 -5.29 -4.59
N GLU A 127 -1.56 -5.71 -3.68
CA GLU A 127 -1.86 -4.97 -2.45
C GLU A 127 -1.77 -5.89 -1.24
N PHE A 128 -1.33 -5.33 -0.11
CA PHE A 128 -1.46 -5.96 1.19
C PHE A 128 -2.63 -5.35 1.94
N TRP A 129 -3.51 -6.22 2.42
CA TRP A 129 -4.71 -5.87 3.15
C TRP A 129 -4.52 -6.34 4.59
N ILE A 130 -4.29 -5.39 5.50
CA ILE A 130 -3.87 -5.66 6.87
C ILE A 130 -5.09 -5.76 7.77
N LYS A 131 -5.22 -6.90 8.46
CA LYS A 131 -6.33 -7.18 9.39
C LYS A 131 -6.08 -6.61 10.78
N PRO A 132 -7.13 -6.46 11.62
CA PRO A 132 -6.96 -6.09 13.03
C PRO A 132 -6.01 -7.04 13.76
N ILE A 133 -5.03 -6.50 14.49
CA ILE A 133 -4.17 -7.30 15.37
C ILE A 133 -5.02 -7.88 16.50
N LYS A 134 -5.10 -9.22 16.55
CA LYS A 134 -5.77 -9.98 17.62
C LYS A 134 -4.79 -10.55 18.64
N GLN A 135 -3.52 -10.67 18.27
CA GLN A 135 -2.42 -11.23 19.08
C GLN A 135 -1.20 -10.32 18.93
N ALA A 136 -0.57 -9.93 20.04
CA ALA A 136 0.44 -8.85 20.05
C ALA A 136 1.60 -9.02 19.05
N ASN A 137 2.00 -10.28 18.77
CA ASN A 137 3.16 -10.60 17.93
C ASN A 137 2.79 -11.17 16.56
N THR A 138 1.51 -11.12 16.18
CA THR A 138 1.02 -11.67 14.92
C THR A 138 0.28 -10.59 14.13
N LEU A 139 0.77 -10.29 12.93
CA LEU A 139 0.09 -9.45 11.96
C LEU A 139 -0.50 -10.33 10.86
N GLN A 140 -1.83 -10.41 10.80
CA GLN A 140 -2.50 -11.12 9.72
C GLN A 140 -2.70 -10.17 8.53
N ILE A 141 -2.26 -10.60 7.36
CA ILE A 141 -2.45 -9.90 6.10
C ILE A 141 -3.16 -10.79 5.09
N GLU A 142 -3.85 -10.17 4.15
CA GLU A 142 -4.30 -10.80 2.93
C GLU A 142 -3.53 -10.18 1.77
N VAL A 143 -2.92 -11.02 0.93
CA VAL A 143 -2.23 -10.59 -0.28
C VAL A 143 -3.20 -10.68 -1.43
N ARG A 144 -3.43 -9.57 -2.13
CA ARG A 144 -4.35 -9.51 -3.26
C ARG A 144 -3.65 -9.14 -4.54
N GLN A 145 -4.01 -9.83 -5.62
CA GLN A 145 -3.71 -9.37 -6.97
C GLN A 145 -4.84 -8.47 -7.45
N MET A 146 -4.53 -7.22 -7.75
CA MET A 146 -5.51 -6.28 -8.28
C MET A 146 -5.65 -6.47 -9.79
N HIS A 147 -6.84 -6.80 -10.26
CA HIS A 147 -7.15 -6.87 -11.68
C HIS A 147 -8.51 -6.21 -11.96
N PHE A 148 -8.48 -5.07 -12.67
CA PHE A 148 -9.65 -4.25 -12.97
C PHE A 148 -10.55 -4.00 -11.75
N MET A 149 -11.69 -4.69 -11.66
CA MET A 149 -12.72 -4.47 -10.65
C MET A 149 -12.83 -5.60 -9.62
N ASP A 150 -12.05 -6.68 -9.74
CA ASP A 150 -12.12 -7.83 -8.83
C ASP A 150 -10.73 -8.18 -8.26
N PRO A 151 -10.42 -7.71 -7.05
CA PRO A 151 -9.22 -8.10 -6.33
C PRO A 151 -9.22 -9.62 -6.06
N PHE A 152 -8.28 -10.35 -6.66
CA PHE A 152 -8.15 -11.78 -6.42
C PHE A 152 -7.34 -12.04 -5.14
N PRO A 153 -7.90 -12.74 -4.13
CA PRO A 153 -7.18 -13.10 -2.91
C PRO A 153 -6.16 -14.21 -3.20
N MET A 154 -4.88 -13.88 -3.13
CA MET A 154 -3.79 -14.83 -3.35
C MET A 154 -3.56 -15.70 -2.11
N GLY A 155 -3.79 -15.16 -0.92
CA GLY A 155 -3.67 -15.91 0.33
C GLY A 155 -3.75 -15.02 1.55
N GLU A 156 -4.06 -15.65 2.68
CA GLU A 156 -3.98 -15.04 4.01
C GLU A 156 -2.75 -15.56 4.74
N ILE A 157 -1.98 -14.65 5.34
CA ILE A 157 -0.67 -14.94 5.89
C ILE A 157 -0.56 -14.31 7.27
N ASN A 158 -0.01 -15.07 8.21
CA ASN A 158 0.41 -14.57 9.50
C ASN A 158 1.89 -14.18 9.43
N LEU A 159 2.20 -12.93 9.73
CA LEU A 159 3.55 -12.43 9.89
C LEU A 159 3.88 -12.30 11.37
N MET A 160 5.08 -12.69 11.76
CA MET A 160 5.58 -12.59 13.12
C MET A 160 6.37 -11.30 13.32
N LYS A 161 6.23 -10.68 14.49
CA LYS A 161 6.99 -9.49 14.86
C LYS A 161 8.44 -9.82 15.18
N HIS A 162 9.37 -8.93 14.79
CA HIS A 162 10.80 -8.98 15.14
C HIS A 162 11.22 -7.72 15.91
#